data_AF-A0A3D0I1N7-F1
#
_entry.id   AF-A0A3D0I1N7-F1
#
_cell.length_a   1.000
_cell.length_b   1.000
_cell.length_c   1.000
_cell.angle_alpha   90.00
_cell.angle_beta   90.00
_cell.angle_gamma   90.00
#
_symmetry.space_group_name_H-M   'P 1'
#
loop_
_entity.id
_entity.type
_entity.pdbx_description
1 polymer ?
#
loop_
_entity_poly.entity_id
_entity_poly.type
_entity_poly.pdbx_seq_one_letter_code
_entity_poly.pdbx_strand_id
1 'polypeptide(L)'
;MAKTYLLSTVSGFIGGLFGAYVLGHAAASPPSSAASRPSTTQLEDSLSVRRLHLIDETGKTRAELAFSQEGGPGLFFYDHEGRNRLVLGLYAPTESEYPFVVLNDMHQHAAGIFRLFGPRETPVVVLKNNGQDRSIYGLNPSSTEPFLTTLGGDGRKTDVFGVY
;
A
#
# COMPACT_ATOMS: atom_id res chain seq x y z
N MET A 1 -46.96 20.75 85.78
CA MET A 1 -46.55 19.55 84.99
C MET A 1 -45.85 20.05 83.74
N ALA A 2 -44.55 19.76 83.61
CA ALA A 2 -43.63 20.45 82.69
C ALA A 2 -43.28 19.60 81.44
N LYS A 3 -42.99 20.31 80.34
CA LYS A 3 -42.72 19.83 78.97
C LYS A 3 -41.48 18.92 78.84
N THR A 4 -41.60 17.92 77.97
CA THR A 4 -40.50 17.09 77.43
C THR A 4 -40.02 17.65 76.08
N TYR A 5 -38.69 17.61 75.86
CA TYR A 5 -37.99 17.93 74.60
C TYR A 5 -37.63 16.65 73.81
N LEU A 6 -36.96 16.83 72.65
CA LEU A 6 -36.12 15.88 71.88
C LEU A 6 -36.90 15.12 70.77
N LEU A 7 -36.51 15.03 69.48
CA LEU A 7 -35.20 14.88 68.83
C LEU A 7 -35.28 15.23 67.31
N SER A 8 -34.10 15.56 66.76
CA SER A 8 -33.57 15.22 65.42
C SER A 8 -33.29 16.38 64.44
N THR A 9 -32.04 16.84 64.45
CA THR A 9 -31.39 17.41 63.25
C THR A 9 -29.89 17.14 63.30
N VAL A 10 -29.45 15.96 62.85
CA VAL A 10 -28.05 15.70 62.47
C VAL A 10 -28.05 14.81 61.23
N SER A 11 -28.13 15.43 60.05
CA SER A 11 -27.93 14.75 58.76
C SER A 11 -27.26 15.67 57.72
N GLY A 12 -27.40 17.00 57.85
CA GLY A 12 -26.89 17.94 56.83
C GLY A 12 -25.36 18.12 56.75
N PHE A 13 -24.57 17.71 57.75
CA PHE A 13 -23.16 18.14 57.80
C PHE A 13 -22.18 17.21 57.05
N ILE A 14 -22.49 15.90 56.92
CA ILE A 14 -21.58 14.94 56.27
C ILE A 14 -21.69 15.03 54.74
N GLY A 15 -22.88 15.32 54.20
CA GLY A 15 -23.08 15.47 52.74
C GLY A 15 -22.39 16.69 52.14
N GLY A 16 -22.28 17.80 52.88
CA GLY A 16 -21.68 19.04 52.39
C GLY A 16 -20.16 18.94 52.17
N LEU A 17 -19.44 18.26 53.08
CA LEU A 17 -17.99 18.11 52.99
C LEU A 17 -17.57 17.14 51.88
N PHE A 18 -18.34 16.05 51.68
CA PHE A 18 -18.06 15.10 50.61
C PHE A 18 -18.34 15.70 49.22
N GLY A 19 -19.41 16.49 49.09
CA GLY A 19 -19.71 17.23 47.85
C GLY A 19 -18.61 18.23 47.47
N ALA A 20 -18.07 18.99 48.43
CA ALA A 20 -16.99 19.95 48.18
C ALA A 20 -15.67 19.26 47.78
N TYR A 21 -15.37 18.10 48.37
CA TYR A 21 -14.17 17.33 48.03
C TYR A 21 -14.23 16.80 46.58
N VAL A 22 -15.38 16.24 46.15
CA VAL A 22 -15.54 15.73 44.78
C VAL A 22 -15.51 16.87 43.75
N LEU A 23 -16.14 18.02 44.03
CA LEU A 23 -16.13 19.15 43.11
C LEU A 23 -14.75 19.82 42.98
N GLY A 24 -13.96 19.83 44.06
CA GLY A 24 -12.59 20.37 44.06
C GLY A 24 -11.57 19.53 43.27
N HIS A 25 -11.82 18.23 43.09
CA HIS A 25 -10.93 17.33 42.35
C HIS A 25 -11.39 17.03 40.91
N ALA A 26 -12.63 17.40 40.55
CA ALA A 26 -13.16 17.22 39.19
C ALA A 26 -12.90 18.44 38.26
N ALA A 27 -12.39 19.56 38.78
CA ALA A 27 -12.20 20.80 38.04
C ALA A 27 -10.70 21.16 37.88
N ALA A 28 -9.95 20.29 37.21
CA ALA A 28 -8.60 20.61 36.75
C ALA A 28 -8.40 20.09 35.32
N SER A 29 -9.07 20.74 34.37
CA SER A 29 -8.62 20.77 32.98
C SER A 29 -8.43 22.24 32.63
N PRO A 30 -7.21 22.74 32.38
CA PRO A 30 -7.03 24.12 31.96
C PRO A 30 -7.74 24.32 30.60
N PRO A 31 -8.38 25.47 30.36
CA PRO A 31 -8.88 25.79 29.04
C PRO A 31 -7.66 26.05 28.15
N SER A 32 -7.25 25.04 27.39
CA SER A 32 -6.43 25.30 26.21
C SER A 32 -7.36 25.84 25.13
N SER A 33 -7.75 27.11 25.28
CA SER A 33 -8.14 27.96 24.17
C SER A 33 -6.90 28.19 23.32
N ALA A 34 -6.46 27.15 22.61
CA ALA A 34 -5.63 27.35 21.44
C ALA A 34 -6.55 28.06 20.45
N ALA A 35 -6.37 29.38 20.35
CA ALA A 35 -6.93 30.18 19.30
C ALA A 35 -6.86 29.38 18.00
N SER A 36 -8.00 29.19 17.35
CA SER A 36 -8.04 28.79 15.95
C SER A 36 -7.27 29.87 15.20
N ARG A 37 -5.96 29.65 15.03
CA ARG A 37 -5.20 30.34 14.00
C ARG A 37 -6.03 30.11 12.73
N PRO A 38 -6.34 31.17 11.96
CA PRO A 38 -6.91 30.92 10.65
C PRO A 38 -5.95 29.96 9.96
N SER A 39 -6.44 28.77 9.63
CA SER A 39 -5.73 27.88 8.73
C SER A 39 -5.57 28.68 7.45
N THR A 40 -4.45 29.38 7.31
CA THR A 40 -3.91 29.74 6.01
C THR A 40 -4.04 28.47 5.21
N THR A 41 -4.85 28.51 4.16
CA THR A 41 -5.17 27.38 3.30
C THR A 41 -3.88 26.85 2.73
N GLN A 42 -3.23 25.97 3.47
CA GLN A 42 -2.08 25.21 3.02
C GLN A 42 -2.68 24.26 2.00
N LEU A 43 -2.31 24.44 0.73
CA LEU A 43 -2.63 23.47 -0.30
C LEU A 43 -2.16 22.10 0.24
N GLU A 44 -3.10 21.18 0.43
CA GLU A 44 -2.76 19.79 0.65
C GLU A 44 -2.19 19.27 -0.67
N ASP A 45 -0.86 19.22 -0.80
CA ASP A 45 -0.16 18.70 -1.99
C ASP A 45 -0.26 17.15 -2.11
N SER A 46 -1.07 16.50 -1.27
CA SER A 46 -1.14 15.04 -1.17
C SER A 46 -2.56 14.50 -1.33
N LEU A 47 -2.69 13.43 -2.11
CA LEU A 47 -3.93 12.67 -2.28
C LEU A 47 -3.75 11.26 -1.69
N SER A 48 -4.46 10.98 -0.59
CA SER A 48 -4.47 9.65 0.04
C SER A 48 -5.71 8.87 -0.38
N VAL A 49 -5.53 7.84 -1.20
CA VAL A 49 -6.62 6.98 -1.71
C VAL A 49 -6.22 5.51 -1.64
N ARG A 50 -7.20 4.63 -1.45
CA ARG A 50 -6.97 3.17 -1.52
C ARG A 50 -6.80 2.66 -2.95
N ARG A 51 -7.36 3.39 -3.92
CA ARG A 51 -7.42 3.04 -5.33
C ARG A 51 -7.69 4.31 -6.13
N LEU A 52 -7.01 4.49 -7.25
CA LEU A 52 -7.24 5.56 -8.20
C LEU A 52 -7.54 4.96 -9.57
N HIS A 53 -8.66 5.35 -10.18
CA HIS A 53 -9.04 4.93 -11.53
C HIS A 53 -8.97 6.11 -12.49
N LEU A 54 -8.29 5.91 -13.61
CA LEU A 54 -8.43 6.75 -14.80
C LEU A 54 -9.53 6.13 -15.67
N ILE A 55 -10.63 6.83 -15.85
CA ILE A 55 -11.81 6.35 -16.59
C ILE A 55 -11.93 7.18 -17.89
N ASP A 56 -12.23 6.53 -19.02
CA ASP A 56 -12.48 7.21 -20.29
C ASP A 56 -13.92 7.73 -20.43
N GLU A 57 -14.20 8.44 -21.52
CA GLU A 57 -15.51 9.03 -21.81
C GLU A 57 -16.65 8.00 -21.92
N THR A 58 -16.32 6.73 -22.15
CA THR A 58 -17.29 5.63 -22.23
C THR A 58 -17.54 4.96 -20.88
N GLY A 59 -16.85 5.40 -19.82
CA GLY A 59 -16.93 4.82 -18.49
C GLY A 59 -16.00 3.64 -18.25
N LYS A 60 -15.04 3.35 -19.16
CA LYS A 60 -14.09 2.24 -19.00
C LYS A 60 -12.83 2.68 -18.27
N THR A 61 -12.33 1.86 -17.35
CA THR A 61 -11.03 2.06 -16.72
C THR A 61 -9.88 1.87 -17.72
N ARG A 62 -9.02 2.88 -17.87
CA ARG A 62 -7.85 2.89 -18.76
C ARG A 62 -6.53 2.85 -18.03
N ALA A 63 -6.51 3.27 -16.78
CA ALA A 63 -5.40 3.00 -15.87
C ALA A 63 -5.90 2.89 -14.43
N GLU A 64 -5.14 2.21 -13.59
CA GLU A 64 -5.45 2.05 -12.18
C GLU A 64 -4.17 2.05 -11.34
N LEU A 65 -4.16 2.82 -10.25
CA LEU A 65 -3.20 2.67 -9.15
C LEU A 65 -3.90 1.93 -8.01
N ALA A 66 -3.47 0.69 -7.74
CA ALA A 66 -4.06 -0.17 -6.74
C ALA A 66 -3.07 -1.22 -6.25
N PHE A 67 -3.43 -1.96 -5.21
CA PHE A 67 -2.75 -3.21 -4.88
C PHE A 67 -3.21 -4.32 -5.82
N SER A 68 -2.26 -5.10 -6.32
CA SER A 68 -2.50 -6.36 -7.03
C SER A 68 -3.20 -7.37 -6.11
N GLN A 69 -3.79 -8.42 -6.70
CA GLN A 69 -4.41 -9.49 -5.92
C GLN A 69 -3.43 -10.21 -4.98
N GLU A 70 -2.15 -10.22 -5.35
CA GLU A 70 -1.06 -10.83 -4.57
C GLU A 70 -0.55 -9.90 -3.46
N GLY A 71 -0.98 -8.63 -3.44
CA GLY A 71 -0.71 -7.69 -2.34
C GLY A 71 0.44 -6.71 -2.58
N GLY A 72 1.11 -6.76 -3.74
CA GLY A 72 2.07 -5.72 -4.14
C GLY A 72 1.39 -4.50 -4.80
N PRO A 73 1.84 -3.26 -4.57
CA PRO A 73 1.31 -2.08 -5.25
C PRO A 73 1.63 -2.10 -6.76
N GLY A 74 0.69 -1.62 -7.58
CA GLY A 74 0.85 -1.60 -9.03
C GLY A 74 0.11 -0.45 -9.72
N LEU A 75 0.72 0.02 -10.81
CA LEU A 75 0.12 0.85 -11.83
C LEU A 75 -0.19 -0.02 -13.05
N PHE A 76 -1.47 -0.11 -13.39
CA PHE A 76 -1.99 -0.94 -14.46
C PHE A 76 -2.49 -0.06 -15.60
N PHE A 77 -2.22 -0.42 -16.85
CA PHE A 77 -2.79 0.24 -18.03
C PHE A 77 -3.61 -0.74 -18.85
N TYR A 78 -4.81 -0.32 -19.24
CA TYR A 78 -5.76 -1.14 -19.98
C TYR A 78 -5.99 -0.58 -21.39
N ASP A 79 -6.15 -1.47 -22.36
CA ASP A 79 -6.61 -1.08 -23.70
C ASP A 79 -8.13 -0.81 -23.74
N HIS A 80 -8.66 -0.50 -24.92
CA HIS A 80 -10.07 -0.16 -25.12
C HIS A 80 -11.03 -1.35 -24.94
N GLU A 81 -10.51 -2.57 -25.00
CA GLU A 81 -11.24 -3.82 -24.70
C GLU A 81 -11.16 -4.16 -23.20
N GLY A 82 -10.41 -3.39 -22.40
CA GLY A 82 -10.21 -3.64 -20.98
C GLY A 82 -9.09 -4.64 -20.67
N ARG A 83 -8.25 -5.00 -21.66
CA ARG A 83 -7.12 -5.91 -21.43
C ARG A 83 -5.97 -5.14 -20.80
N ASN A 84 -5.41 -5.67 -19.73
CA ASN A 84 -4.20 -5.12 -19.10
C ASN A 84 -3.00 -5.28 -20.04
N ARG A 85 -2.40 -4.18 -20.48
CA ARG A 85 -1.29 -4.11 -21.44
C ARG A 85 0.07 -3.90 -20.79
N LEU A 86 0.09 -3.28 -19.62
CA LEU A 86 1.31 -2.84 -18.94
C LEU A 86 1.05 -2.83 -17.43
N VAL A 87 1.99 -3.41 -16.68
CA VAL A 87 2.05 -3.31 -15.23
C VAL A 87 3.42 -2.79 -14.83
N LEU A 88 3.44 -1.78 -13.97
CA LEU A 88 4.61 -1.31 -13.23
C LEU A 88 4.30 -1.48 -11.75
N GLY A 89 5.13 -2.18 -11.00
CA GLY A 89 4.83 -2.41 -9.59
C GLY A 89 5.94 -3.11 -8.84
N LEU A 90 5.60 -3.51 -7.61
CA LEU A 90 6.41 -4.38 -6.78
C LEU A 90 5.71 -5.72 -6.65
N TYR A 91 6.49 -6.81 -6.56
CA TYR A 91 5.91 -8.09 -6.15
C TYR A 91 5.33 -8.00 -4.73
N ALA A 92 4.58 -9.03 -4.34
CA ALA A 92 4.07 -9.13 -2.98
C ALA A 92 5.21 -9.08 -1.93
N PRO A 93 4.94 -8.66 -0.68
CA PRO A 93 5.91 -8.74 0.40
C PRO A 93 6.51 -10.13 0.62
N THR A 94 5.76 -11.19 0.32
CA THR A 94 6.21 -12.59 0.35
C THR A 94 7.26 -12.93 -0.71
N GLU A 95 7.42 -12.07 -1.72
CA GLU A 95 8.33 -12.20 -2.86
C GLU A 95 9.37 -11.07 -2.88
N SER A 96 9.70 -10.54 -1.70
CA SER A 96 10.75 -9.53 -1.51
C SER A 96 10.50 -8.19 -2.21
N GLU A 97 9.27 -7.91 -2.64
CA GLU A 97 8.87 -6.63 -3.23
C GLU A 97 9.75 -6.18 -4.41
N TYR A 98 10.32 -7.13 -5.19
CA TYR A 98 11.18 -6.72 -6.30
C TYR A 98 10.40 -5.87 -7.31
N PRO A 99 10.99 -4.77 -7.81
CA PRO A 99 10.33 -3.95 -8.79
C PRO A 99 10.30 -4.66 -10.14
N PHE A 100 9.20 -4.48 -10.87
CA PHE A 100 9.03 -5.04 -12.19
C PHE A 100 8.26 -4.13 -13.15
N VAL A 101 8.48 -4.39 -14.43
CA VAL A 101 7.66 -3.94 -15.55
C VAL A 101 7.25 -5.17 -16.34
N VAL A 102 5.94 -5.35 -16.58
CA VAL A 102 5.39 -6.44 -17.40
C VAL A 102 4.62 -5.84 -18.57
N LEU A 103 4.93 -6.31 -19.77
CA LEU A 103 4.18 -6.06 -20.99
C LEU A 103 3.37 -7.30 -21.34
N ASN A 104 2.07 -7.13 -21.57
CA ASN A 104 1.17 -8.23 -21.92
C ASN A 104 0.75 -8.17 -23.39
N ASP A 105 0.61 -9.33 -24.04
CA ASP A 105 0.08 -9.50 -25.39
C ASP A 105 -1.47 -9.44 -25.42
N MET A 106 -2.09 -9.48 -26.61
CA MET A 106 -3.55 -9.35 -26.77
C MET A 106 -4.35 -10.53 -26.18
N HIS A 107 -3.67 -11.63 -25.87
CA HIS A 107 -4.22 -12.81 -25.21
C HIS A 107 -3.95 -12.79 -23.70
N GLN A 108 -3.39 -11.70 -23.18
CA GLN A 108 -3.00 -11.50 -21.78
C GLN A 108 -1.87 -12.41 -21.30
N HIS A 109 -1.03 -12.91 -22.21
CA HIS A 109 0.24 -13.50 -21.82
C HIS A 109 1.30 -12.41 -21.67
N ALA A 110 2.19 -12.55 -20.69
CA ALA A 110 3.38 -11.71 -20.65
C ALA A 110 4.22 -11.92 -21.92
N ALA A 111 4.53 -10.82 -22.60
CA ALA A 111 5.39 -10.75 -23.78
C ALA A 111 6.80 -10.23 -23.43
N GLY A 112 6.90 -9.42 -22.37
CA GLY A 112 8.17 -8.91 -21.86
C GLY A 112 8.09 -8.66 -20.36
N ILE A 113 9.16 -8.98 -19.65
CA ILE A 113 9.30 -8.72 -18.22
C ILE A 113 10.66 -8.09 -18.00
N PHE A 114 10.72 -6.95 -17.31
CA PHE A 114 11.95 -6.41 -16.75
C PHE A 114 11.80 -6.37 -15.23
N ARG A 115 12.71 -7.00 -14.50
CA ARG A 115 12.59 -7.15 -13.05
C ARG A 115 13.94 -7.27 -12.37
N LEU A 116 13.95 -7.07 -11.05
CA LEU A 116 15.05 -7.56 -10.21
C LEU A 116 14.80 -9.02 -9.80
N PHE A 117 15.87 -9.76 -9.58
CA PHE A 117 15.81 -11.18 -9.25
C PHE A 117 16.98 -11.61 -8.37
N GLY A 118 16.69 -12.52 -7.43
CA GLY A 118 17.69 -13.17 -6.58
C GLY A 118 18.22 -12.29 -5.44
N PRO A 119 19.08 -12.85 -4.57
CA PRO A 119 19.51 -12.20 -3.32
C PRO A 119 20.36 -10.94 -3.53
N ARG A 120 20.83 -10.70 -4.75
CA ARG A 120 21.56 -9.49 -5.15
C ARG A 120 20.74 -8.51 -5.98
N GLU A 121 19.44 -8.77 -6.12
CA GLU A 121 18.52 -7.91 -6.87
C GLU A 121 19.03 -7.60 -8.28
N THR A 122 19.52 -8.62 -8.98
CA THR A 122 20.12 -8.43 -10.29
C THR A 122 19.06 -8.13 -11.35
N PRO A 123 19.28 -7.17 -12.25
CA PRO A 123 18.34 -6.85 -13.30
C PRO A 123 18.32 -7.94 -14.37
N VAL A 124 17.11 -8.38 -14.72
CA VAL A 124 16.88 -9.37 -15.78
C VAL A 124 15.74 -8.91 -16.67
N VAL A 125 15.93 -9.05 -17.97
CA VAL A 125 14.86 -8.95 -18.97
C VAL A 125 14.55 -10.34 -19.50
N VAL A 126 13.26 -10.66 -19.54
CA VAL A 126 12.71 -11.89 -20.10
C VAL A 126 11.83 -11.51 -21.28
N LEU A 127 12.20 -11.98 -22.47
CA LEU A 127 11.38 -11.86 -23.68
C LEU A 127 10.62 -13.16 -23.89
N LYS A 128 9.32 -13.02 -24.15
CA LYS A 128 8.38 -14.13 -24.19
C LYS A 128 7.59 -14.14 -25.50
N ASN A 129 7.16 -15.31 -25.93
CA ASN A 129 6.23 -15.49 -27.04
C ASN A 129 5.12 -16.44 -26.61
N ASN A 130 3.85 -16.02 -26.69
CA ASN A 130 2.69 -16.77 -26.19
C ASN A 130 2.92 -17.31 -24.75
N GLY A 131 3.45 -16.47 -23.86
CA GLY A 131 3.73 -16.83 -22.47
C GLY A 131 4.97 -17.69 -22.23
N GLN A 132 5.65 -18.18 -23.27
CA GLN A 132 6.87 -18.98 -23.15
C GLN A 132 8.11 -18.10 -23.24
N ASP A 133 9.12 -18.36 -22.38
CA ASP A 133 10.41 -17.67 -22.43
C ASP A 133 11.15 -17.99 -23.72
N ARG A 134 11.66 -16.97 -24.40
CA ARG A 134 12.42 -17.11 -25.66
C ARG A 134 13.82 -16.54 -25.58
N SER A 135 14.01 -15.51 -24.77
CA SER A 135 15.33 -14.96 -24.49
C SER A 135 15.34 -14.36 -23.09
N ILE A 136 16.46 -14.52 -22.39
CA ILE A 136 16.69 -13.94 -21.08
C ILE A 136 18.08 -13.33 -21.08
N TYR A 137 18.19 -12.09 -20.68
CA TYR A 137 19.46 -11.41 -20.53
C TYR A 137 19.47 -10.55 -19.29
N GLY A 138 20.62 -10.40 -18.66
CA GLY A 138 20.71 -9.70 -17.38
C GLY A 138 22.01 -10.02 -16.68
N LEU A 139 22.01 -9.81 -15.36
CA LEU A 139 23.12 -10.19 -14.49
C LEU A 139 22.76 -11.46 -13.71
N ASN A 140 23.72 -12.35 -13.57
CA ASN A 140 23.54 -13.58 -12.81
C ASN A 140 23.36 -13.27 -11.31
N PRO A 141 22.33 -13.80 -10.63
CA PRO A 141 22.07 -13.47 -9.22
C PRO A 141 23.15 -14.01 -8.25
N SER A 142 23.98 -14.97 -8.70
CA SER A 142 25.07 -15.62 -7.98
C SER A 142 26.45 -15.00 -8.23
N SER A 143 26.74 -14.46 -9.42
CA SER A 143 28.05 -13.88 -9.76
C SER A 143 28.02 -12.41 -10.14
N THR A 144 26.85 -11.84 -10.45
CA THR A 144 26.64 -10.51 -11.07
C THR A 144 27.25 -10.34 -12.46
N GLU A 145 27.80 -11.40 -13.05
CA GLU A 145 28.30 -11.37 -14.41
C GLU A 145 27.13 -11.32 -15.42
N PRO A 146 27.32 -10.65 -16.57
CA PRO A 146 26.30 -10.60 -17.59
C PRO A 146 26.10 -11.96 -18.23
N PHE A 147 24.84 -12.27 -18.56
CA PHE A 147 24.49 -13.44 -19.35
C PHE A 147 23.45 -13.09 -20.41
N LEU A 148 23.39 -13.94 -21.44
CA LEU A 148 22.29 -14.02 -22.39
C LEU A 148 22.01 -15.49 -22.67
N THR A 149 20.74 -15.88 -22.63
CA THR A 149 20.32 -17.21 -23.07
C THR A 149 19.14 -17.09 -24.03
N THR A 150 19.15 -17.92 -25.07
CA THR A 150 18.01 -18.13 -25.96
C THR A 150 17.38 -19.49 -25.66
N LEU A 151 16.06 -19.58 -25.79
CA LEU A 151 15.31 -20.81 -25.56
C LEU A 151 14.56 -21.26 -26.82
N GLY A 152 14.61 -22.56 -27.07
CA GLY A 152 13.86 -23.26 -28.10
C GLY A 152 12.37 -23.36 -27.77
N GLY A 153 11.56 -23.80 -28.74
CA GLY A 153 10.12 -24.00 -28.53
C GLY A 153 9.77 -25.11 -27.52
N ASP A 154 10.74 -25.96 -27.17
CA ASP A 154 10.63 -26.97 -26.12
C ASP A 154 11.07 -26.45 -24.74
N GLY A 155 11.42 -25.16 -24.64
CA GLY A 155 11.90 -24.52 -23.41
C GLY A 155 13.35 -24.88 -23.05
N ARG A 156 14.09 -25.61 -23.89
CA ARG A 156 15.50 -25.87 -23.66
C ARG A 156 16.35 -24.69 -24.11
N LYS A 157 17.45 -24.44 -23.39
CA LYS A 157 18.46 -23.45 -23.79
C LYS A 157 19.06 -23.87 -25.13
N THR A 158 19.02 -22.99 -26.11
CA THR A 158 19.62 -23.20 -27.43
C THR A 158 21.00 -22.56 -27.51
N ASP A 159 21.17 -21.36 -26.95
CA ASP A 159 22.46 -20.69 -26.81
C ASP A 159 22.60 -20.06 -25.43
N VAL A 160 23.85 -19.97 -24.95
CA VAL A 160 24.21 -19.32 -23.70
C VAL A 160 25.51 -18.55 -23.88
N PHE A 161 25.48 -17.25 -23.60
CA PHE A 161 26.65 -16.42 -23.37
C PHE A 161 26.74 -16.09 -21.88
N GLY A 162 27.93 -16.24 -21.28
CA GLY A 162 28.13 -16.07 -19.83
C GLY A 162 27.61 -17.24 -19.00
N VAL A 163 27.56 -17.06 -17.69
CA VAL A 163 27.01 -18.03 -16.74
C VAL A 163 25.55 -17.66 -16.45
N TYR A 164 24.62 -18.42 -17.01
CA TYR A 164 23.19 -18.31 -16.69
C TYR A 164 22.86 -18.99 -15.37
#